data_AF-A0A0J9VE72-F1
#
_entry.id   AF-A0A0J9VE72-F1
#
_cell.length_a   1.000
_cell.length_b   1.000
_cell.length_c   1.000
_cell.angle_alpha   90.00
_cell.angle_beta   90.00
_cell.angle_gamma   90.00
#
_symmetry.space_group_name_H-M   'P 1'
#
loop_
_entity.id
_entity.type
_entity.pdbx_description
1 polymer ?
#
loop_
_entity_poly.entity_id
_entity_poly.type
_entity_poly.pdbx_seq_one_letter_code
_entity_poly.pdbx_strand_id
1 'polypeptide(L)'
;MFISLAASTTIRCHSQLLHSLFVNNITKQKLLKKGSLGRGRRNSSCVRSFCSKMEDPTEFIAVYVTAPGSDVAEKISNVLLEDHLASCVNIIPGVLSLYHWKGEIARDNEVLMMIKTKKNLFAKIVDAVKANHPYEVPEVISVPIHQGSKVGLEQLDYLDWVAKSVKSPSEGDEKNA
;
A
#
# COMPACT_ATOMS: atom_id res chain seq x y z
N MET A 1 21.37 -55.15 -15.58
CA MET A 1 20.34 -55.23 -14.52
C MET A 1 19.38 -54.07 -14.72
N PHE A 2 18.21 -54.37 -15.28
CA PHE A 2 17.09 -53.45 -15.48
C PHE A 2 16.03 -53.76 -14.43
N ILE A 3 15.61 -52.77 -13.64
CA ILE A 3 14.33 -52.68 -12.90
C ILE A 3 14.15 -51.16 -12.68
N SER A 4 13.25 -50.37 -13.31
CA SER A 4 11.81 -50.43 -13.61
C SER A 4 10.87 -50.09 -12.44
N LEU A 5 9.81 -49.33 -12.78
CA LEU A 5 8.64 -48.80 -12.04
C LEU A 5 8.82 -47.46 -11.29
N ALA A 6 8.17 -46.33 -11.62
CA ALA A 6 6.72 -46.02 -11.82
C ALA A 6 5.91 -46.19 -10.50
N ALA A 7 4.93 -45.40 -10.07
CA ALA A 7 4.14 -44.30 -10.63
C ALA A 7 3.32 -43.62 -9.50
N SER A 8 2.96 -42.35 -9.71
CA SER A 8 1.58 -41.82 -9.68
C SER A 8 0.72 -41.76 -8.39
N THR A 9 0.26 -40.51 -8.14
CA THR A 9 -1.08 -40.06 -7.66
C THR A 9 -1.57 -40.48 -6.28
N THR A 10 -2.11 -39.52 -5.51
CA THR A 10 -3.56 -39.45 -5.19
C THR A 10 -3.91 -38.16 -4.45
N ILE A 11 -4.84 -37.40 -5.04
CA ILE A 11 -5.66 -36.34 -4.43
C ILE A 11 -6.61 -36.99 -3.43
N ARG A 12 -6.74 -36.47 -2.20
CA ARG A 12 -7.97 -36.66 -1.39
C ARG A 12 -8.42 -35.39 -0.70
N CYS A 13 -9.48 -34.85 -1.29
CA CYS A 13 -10.53 -34.07 -0.66
C CYS A 13 -11.08 -34.82 0.57
N HIS A 14 -11.29 -34.12 1.69
CA HIS A 14 -12.31 -34.55 2.65
C HIS A 14 -13.03 -33.32 3.23
N SER A 15 -14.23 -33.16 2.71
CA SER A 15 -15.28 -32.27 3.16
C SER A 15 -16.01 -32.91 4.34
N GLN A 16 -16.54 -32.04 5.22
CA GLN A 16 -17.67 -32.23 6.14
C GLN A 16 -17.47 -32.73 7.60
N LEU A 17 -17.83 -31.78 8.48
CA LEU A 17 -18.82 -31.86 9.58
C LEU A 17 -18.46 -32.66 10.84
N LEU A 18 -18.29 -31.93 11.97
CA LEU A 18 -19.08 -32.20 13.19
C LEU A 18 -19.34 -30.90 13.97
N HIS A 19 -20.62 -30.59 14.08
CA HIS A 19 -21.28 -29.62 14.95
C HIS A 19 -21.14 -30.02 16.43
N SER A 20 -21.37 -29.05 17.33
CA SER A 20 -21.76 -29.24 18.75
C SER A 20 -20.67 -29.55 19.78
N LEU A 21 -20.08 -28.49 20.36
CA LEU A 21 -19.98 -28.16 21.81
C LEU A 21 -19.61 -26.65 21.79
N PHE A 22 -20.32 -25.65 22.32
CA PHE A 22 -20.81 -25.49 23.68
C PHE A 22 -21.70 -24.24 23.68
N VAL A 23 -23.00 -24.42 23.44
CA VAL A 23 -24.02 -23.47 23.87
C VAL A 23 -23.98 -23.49 25.40
N ASN A 24 -23.54 -22.39 26.03
CA ASN A 24 -23.94 -21.92 27.38
C ASN A 24 -22.92 -20.93 27.94
N ASN A 25 -23.14 -19.61 27.78
CA ASN A 25 -23.09 -18.65 28.91
C ASN A 25 -23.63 -17.24 28.56
N ILE A 26 -24.71 -17.16 27.77
CA ILE A 26 -25.42 -15.88 27.54
C ILE A 26 -26.52 -15.75 28.59
N THR A 27 -26.14 -15.50 29.86
CA THR A 27 -27.12 -15.08 30.89
C THR A 27 -26.46 -14.25 32.02
N LYS A 28 -25.69 -13.22 31.68
CA LYS A 28 -25.39 -12.11 32.62
C LYS A 28 -25.38 -10.74 31.92
N GLN A 29 -26.44 -10.46 31.16
CA GLN A 29 -26.89 -9.08 30.96
C GLN A 29 -28.10 -8.82 31.85
N LYS A 30 -27.90 -8.12 32.96
CA LYS A 30 -28.86 -7.22 33.63
C LYS A 30 -28.20 -6.68 34.91
N LEU A 31 -28.34 -5.36 35.13
CA LEU A 31 -27.76 -4.51 36.20
C LEU A 31 -26.39 -3.95 35.75
N LEU A 32 -26.26 -2.72 35.27
CA LEU A 32 -26.71 -1.47 35.88
C LEU A 32 -27.30 -0.49 34.86
N LYS A 33 -28.44 0.05 35.23
CA LYS A 33 -29.22 1.08 34.57
C LYS A 33 -28.98 2.40 35.31
N LYS A 34 -29.05 3.50 34.54
CA LYS A 34 -29.51 4.87 34.90
C LYS A 34 -28.50 5.93 35.37
N GLY A 35 -28.63 7.07 34.70
CA GLY A 35 -28.24 8.42 35.12
C GLY A 35 -27.61 9.14 33.91
N SER A 36 -28.01 10.31 33.44
CA SER A 36 -29.07 11.27 33.76
C SER A 36 -29.03 12.31 32.62
N LEU A 37 -30.17 12.87 32.21
CA LEU A 37 -30.22 14.00 31.29
C LEU A 37 -29.55 15.24 31.90
N GLY A 38 -28.88 16.02 31.06
CA GLY A 38 -28.41 17.38 31.35
C GLY A 38 -28.30 18.19 30.07
N ARG A 39 -29.34 18.96 29.75
CA ARG A 39 -29.31 20.02 28.72
C ARG A 39 -28.43 21.16 29.25
N GLY A 40 -27.31 21.43 28.58
CA GLY A 40 -26.46 22.59 28.82
C GLY A 40 -26.17 23.30 27.51
N ARG A 41 -27.02 24.28 27.16
CA ARG A 41 -26.78 25.23 26.08
C ARG A 41 -25.75 26.25 26.57
N ARG A 42 -24.54 26.26 26.01
CA ARG A 42 -23.61 27.38 26.13
C ARG A 42 -22.93 27.63 24.78
N ASN A 43 -23.24 28.79 24.22
CA ASN A 43 -22.42 29.45 23.21
C ASN A 43 -21.03 29.70 23.84
N SER A 44 -20.00 29.16 23.21
CA SER A 44 -18.63 29.65 23.36
C SER A 44 -18.00 29.66 21.98
N SER A 45 -18.04 30.84 21.36
CA SER A 45 -17.10 31.24 20.34
C SER A 45 -15.67 30.94 20.82
N CYS A 46 -14.83 30.49 19.89
CA CYS A 46 -13.40 30.22 20.04
C CYS A 46 -13.06 28.86 20.68
N VAL A 47 -12.85 27.84 19.83
CA VAL A 47 -11.50 27.31 19.57
C VAL A 47 -11.50 26.38 18.35
N ARG A 48 -10.35 26.37 17.66
CA ARG A 48 -9.89 25.48 16.58
C ARG A 48 -10.17 26.00 15.17
N SER A 49 -9.40 26.99 14.76
CA SER A 49 -8.06 26.81 14.18
C SER A 49 -8.20 26.33 12.75
N PHE A 50 -8.00 27.29 11.84
CA PHE A 50 -7.37 27.13 10.54
C PHE A 50 -6.77 25.72 10.36
N CYS A 51 -7.53 24.83 9.72
CA CYS A 51 -6.94 23.68 9.05
C CYS A 51 -6.43 24.23 7.72
N SER A 52 -5.35 25.01 7.78
CA SER A 52 -4.57 25.28 6.59
C SER A 52 -4.13 23.90 6.09
N LYS A 53 -4.59 23.54 4.88
CA LYS A 53 -3.94 22.50 4.09
C LYS A 53 -2.44 22.71 4.25
N MET A 54 -1.77 21.79 4.95
CA MET A 54 -0.33 21.73 4.93
C MET A 54 0.01 21.20 3.55
N GLU A 55 0.07 22.09 2.57
CA GLU A 55 0.67 21.76 1.28
C GLU A 55 2.12 21.46 1.57
N ASP A 56 2.43 20.18 1.64
CA ASP A 56 3.80 19.71 1.79
C ASP A 56 4.59 20.12 0.54
N PRO A 57 5.56 21.05 0.65
CA PRO A 57 6.28 21.61 -0.47
C PRO A 57 7.33 20.64 -1.04
N THR A 58 7.43 19.41 -0.52
CA THR A 58 8.43 18.44 -1.00
C THR A 58 8.16 18.01 -2.45
N GLU A 59 9.16 18.24 -3.31
CA GLU A 59 9.16 17.79 -4.71
C GLU A 59 9.28 16.27 -4.84
N PHE A 60 9.95 15.61 -3.89
CA PHE A 60 10.29 14.19 -3.95
C PHE A 60 9.46 13.37 -2.98
N ILE A 61 9.11 12.15 -3.40
CA ILE A 61 8.34 11.20 -2.60
C ILE A 61 8.94 9.79 -2.69
N ALA A 62 8.76 9.03 -1.61
CA ALA A 62 8.88 7.57 -1.62
C ALA A 62 7.48 6.97 -1.69
N VAL A 63 7.21 6.17 -2.71
CA VAL A 63 5.94 5.48 -2.91
C VAL A 63 6.08 4.03 -2.44
N TYR A 64 5.13 3.57 -1.64
CA TYR A 64 5.02 2.20 -1.19
C TYR A 64 3.89 1.50 -1.93
N VAL A 65 4.19 0.30 -2.43
CA VAL A 65 3.23 -0.57 -3.12
C VAL A 65 3.41 -1.99 -2.60
N THR A 66 2.33 -2.66 -2.20
CA THR A 66 2.36 -4.10 -1.91
C THR A 66 1.98 -4.89 -3.16
N ALA A 67 2.62 -6.05 -3.34
CA ALA A 67 2.36 -6.97 -4.42
C ALA A 67 2.33 -8.42 -3.92
N PRO A 68 1.53 -9.32 -4.54
CA PRO A 68 1.40 -10.71 -4.08
C PRO A 68 2.67 -11.56 -4.25
N GLY A 69 3.64 -11.09 -5.05
CA GLY A 69 4.82 -11.87 -5.39
C GLY A 69 5.93 -11.01 -6.00
N SER A 70 7.15 -11.56 -6.04
CA SER A 70 8.33 -10.88 -6.58
C SER A 70 8.24 -10.71 -8.10
N ASP A 71 7.63 -11.65 -8.81
CA ASP A 71 7.39 -11.60 -10.26
C ASP A 71 6.52 -10.40 -10.66
N VAL A 72 5.41 -10.18 -9.93
CA VAL A 72 4.54 -9.03 -10.13
C VAL A 72 5.26 -7.73 -9.78
N ALA A 73 5.99 -7.71 -8.66
CA ALA A 73 6.76 -6.55 -8.24
C ALA A 73 7.86 -6.17 -9.25
N GLU A 74 8.59 -7.16 -9.80
CA GLU A 74 9.62 -6.97 -10.82
C GLU A 74 9.00 -6.45 -12.13
N LYS A 75 7.87 -7.03 -12.58
CA LYS A 75 7.15 -6.57 -13.76
C LYS A 75 6.74 -5.10 -13.63
N ILE A 76 6.12 -4.72 -12.51
CA ILE A 76 5.72 -3.34 -12.24
C ILE A 76 6.97 -2.44 -12.19
N SER A 77 8.03 -2.88 -11.53
CA SER A 77 9.29 -2.11 -11.43
C SER A 77 9.87 -1.81 -12.81
N ASN A 78 9.90 -2.79 -13.70
CA ASN A 78 10.41 -2.61 -15.06
C ASN A 78 9.59 -1.58 -15.83
N VAL A 79 8.26 -1.68 -15.81
CA VAL A 79 7.37 -0.68 -16.46
C VAL A 79 7.64 0.72 -15.92
N LEU A 80 7.73 0.89 -14.59
CA LEU A 80 7.96 2.20 -13.97
C LEU A 80 9.32 2.80 -14.33
N LEU A 81 10.36 1.97 -14.45
CA LEU A 81 11.71 2.41 -14.80
C LEU A 81 11.84 2.70 -16.31
N GLU A 82 11.31 1.83 -17.16
CA GLU A 82 11.29 2.01 -18.63
C GLU A 82 10.51 3.27 -19.03
N ASP A 83 9.38 3.52 -18.37
CA ASP A 83 8.58 4.73 -18.59
C ASP A 83 9.13 5.96 -17.86
N HIS A 84 10.29 5.88 -17.21
CA HIS A 84 10.89 6.98 -16.45
C HIS A 84 9.91 7.63 -15.44
N LEU A 85 9.03 6.82 -14.85
CA LEU A 85 8.10 7.23 -13.80
C LEU A 85 8.74 7.11 -12.41
N ALA A 86 9.78 6.28 -12.28
CA ALA A 86 10.58 6.11 -11.08
C ALA A 86 12.06 6.18 -11.41
N SER A 87 12.88 6.66 -10.47
CA SER A 87 14.34 6.59 -10.60
C SER A 87 14.91 5.28 -10.07
N CYS A 88 14.30 4.74 -9.00
CA CYS A 88 14.76 3.56 -8.30
C CYS A 88 13.58 2.86 -7.63
N VAL A 89 13.60 1.53 -7.61
CA VAL A 89 12.65 0.69 -6.88
C VAL A 89 13.42 -0.30 -6.02
N ASN A 90 13.10 -0.37 -4.72
CA ASN A 90 13.57 -1.45 -3.86
C ASN A 90 12.44 -2.46 -3.68
N ILE A 91 12.76 -3.74 -3.82
CA ILE A 91 11.81 -4.84 -3.61
C ILE A 91 12.19 -5.52 -2.29
N ILE A 92 11.27 -5.55 -1.32
CA ILE A 92 11.46 -6.09 0.02
C ILE A 92 10.59 -7.35 0.17
N PRO A 93 11.18 -8.55 0.10
CA PRO A 93 10.44 -9.81 0.19
C PRO A 93 10.07 -10.15 1.64
N GLY A 94 9.13 -11.10 1.79
CA GLY A 94 8.80 -11.69 3.09
C GLY A 94 7.90 -10.82 3.96
N VAL A 95 7.06 -9.98 3.34
CA VAL A 95 6.07 -9.17 4.05
C VAL A 95 4.84 -10.03 4.34
N LEU A 96 4.32 -9.95 5.56
CA LEU A 96 3.06 -10.58 5.94
C LEU A 96 2.02 -9.48 6.17
N SER A 97 1.05 -9.40 5.27
CA SER A 97 -0.04 -8.43 5.33
C SER A 97 -1.21 -9.00 6.13
N LEU A 98 -1.69 -8.24 7.11
CA LEU A 98 -2.81 -8.60 7.98
C LEU A 98 -3.89 -7.52 7.88
N TYR A 99 -5.09 -7.89 7.47
CA TYR A 99 -6.15 -6.92 7.23
C TYR A 99 -7.54 -7.54 7.47
N HIS A 100 -8.54 -6.67 7.60
CA HIS A 100 -9.93 -7.12 7.74
C HIS A 100 -10.56 -7.37 6.36
N TRP A 101 -11.10 -8.56 6.17
CA TRP A 101 -11.84 -8.93 4.97
C TRP A 101 -13.09 -9.70 5.34
N LYS A 102 -14.26 -9.22 4.88
CA LYS A 102 -15.58 -9.85 5.12
C LYS A 102 -15.86 -10.20 6.60
N GLY A 103 -15.37 -9.37 7.52
CA GLY A 103 -15.58 -9.56 8.96
C GLY A 103 -14.56 -10.46 9.67
N GLU A 104 -13.59 -11.01 8.93
CA GLU A 104 -12.52 -11.84 9.47
C GLU A 104 -11.16 -11.17 9.27
N ILE A 105 -10.12 -11.66 9.97
CA ILE A 105 -8.72 -11.24 9.74
C ILE A 105 -8.13 -12.16 8.67
N ALA A 106 -7.82 -11.58 7.51
CA ALA A 106 -7.08 -12.24 6.44
C ALA A 106 -5.56 -12.07 6.66
N ARG A 107 -4.77 -12.97 6.06
CA ARG A 107 -3.31 -12.95 6.11
C ARG A 107 -2.77 -13.37 4.74
N ASP A 108 -1.93 -12.54 4.13
CA ASP A 108 -1.30 -12.85 2.84
C ASP A 108 0.21 -12.59 2.90
N ASN A 109 0.98 -13.44 2.22
CA ASN A 109 2.42 -13.21 2.02
C ASN A 109 2.59 -12.34 0.78
N GLU A 110 3.33 -11.26 0.94
CA GLU A 110 3.48 -10.22 -0.06
C GLU A 110 4.94 -9.73 -0.13
N VAL A 111 5.14 -8.82 -1.06
CA VAL A 111 6.38 -8.10 -1.28
C VAL A 111 6.07 -6.62 -1.21
N LEU A 112 6.91 -5.85 -0.51
CA LEU A 112 6.79 -4.40 -0.44
C LEU A 112 7.78 -3.74 -1.41
N MET A 113 7.25 -2.90 -2.29
CA MET A 113 8.01 -2.07 -3.20
C MET A 113 8.17 -0.68 -2.57
N MET A 114 9.39 -0.14 -2.61
CA MET A 114 9.70 1.24 -2.22
C MET A 114 10.31 1.98 -3.40
N ILE A 115 9.49 2.80 -4.04
CA ILE A 115 9.75 3.50 -5.30
C ILE A 115 10.15 4.96 -4.99
N LYS A 116 11.17 5.51 -5.63
CA LYS A 116 11.59 6.91 -5.45
C LYS A 116 11.31 7.69 -6.72
N THR A 117 10.60 8.81 -6.56
CA THR A 117 10.17 9.63 -7.70
C THR A 117 9.86 11.07 -7.28
N LYS A 118 9.37 11.88 -8.22
CA LYS A 118 8.78 13.19 -7.97
C LYS A 118 7.29 13.08 -7.65
N LYS A 119 6.81 14.02 -6.83
CA LYS A 119 5.42 14.11 -6.36
C LYS A 119 4.40 14.22 -7.51
N ASN A 120 4.74 14.95 -8.56
CA ASN A 120 3.87 15.14 -9.74
C ASN A 120 3.67 13.87 -10.59
N LEU A 121 4.50 12.83 -10.41
CA LEU A 121 4.37 11.56 -11.12
C LEU A 121 3.50 10.53 -10.39
N PHE A 122 3.05 10.84 -9.16
CA PHE A 122 2.31 9.90 -8.32
C PHE A 122 1.06 9.34 -9.01
N ALA A 123 0.25 10.17 -9.68
CA ALA A 123 -0.94 9.72 -10.39
C ALA A 123 -0.61 8.71 -11.51
N LYS A 124 0.43 9.00 -12.31
CA LYS A 124 0.89 8.11 -13.38
C LYS A 124 1.42 6.78 -12.83
N ILE A 125 2.07 6.80 -11.67
CA ILE A 125 2.48 5.57 -10.98
C ILE A 125 1.27 4.75 -10.54
N VAL A 126 0.26 5.39 -9.94
CA VAL A 126 -0.99 4.69 -9.54
C VAL A 126 -1.64 4.00 -10.74
N ASP A 127 -1.72 4.69 -11.88
CA ASP A 127 -2.31 4.13 -13.11
C ASP A 127 -1.48 2.97 -13.67
N ALA A 128 -0.16 3.12 -13.72
CA ALA A 128 0.75 2.07 -14.18
C ALA A 128 0.71 0.82 -13.26
N VAL A 129 0.64 1.02 -11.95
CA VAL A 129 0.48 -0.06 -10.97
C VAL A 129 -0.85 -0.76 -11.21
N LYS A 130 -1.98 -0.04 -11.25
CA LYS A 130 -3.31 -0.63 -11.48
C LYS A 130 -3.39 -1.44 -12.77
N ALA A 131 -2.76 -0.97 -13.85
CA ALA A 131 -2.75 -1.67 -15.13
C ALA A 131 -1.97 -3.01 -15.08
N ASN A 132 -1.04 -3.16 -14.14
CA ASN A 132 -0.14 -4.31 -14.06
C ASN A 132 -0.32 -5.16 -12.79
N HIS A 133 -1.18 -4.74 -11.88
CA HIS A 133 -1.41 -5.40 -10.60
C HIS A 133 -2.63 -6.34 -10.65
N PRO A 134 -2.57 -7.55 -10.08
CA PRO A 134 -3.69 -8.50 -10.12
C PRO A 134 -4.85 -8.13 -9.19
N TYR A 135 -4.60 -7.35 -8.13
CA TYR A 135 -5.65 -6.85 -7.24
C TYR A 135 -6.43 -5.70 -7.88
N GLU A 136 -7.74 -5.69 -7.66
CA GLU A 136 -8.63 -4.62 -8.12
C GLU A 136 -8.29 -3.26 -7.48
N VAL A 137 -7.90 -3.28 -6.21
CA VAL A 137 -7.50 -2.09 -5.45
C VAL A 137 -6.11 -2.34 -4.83
N PRO A 138 -5.02 -2.11 -5.59
CA PRO A 138 -3.67 -2.23 -5.05
C PRO A 138 -3.40 -1.14 -4.00
N GLU A 139 -2.61 -1.46 -2.98
CA GLU A 139 -2.09 -0.46 -2.05
C GLU A 139 -1.06 0.40 -2.77
N VAL A 140 -1.29 1.71 -2.85
CA VAL A 140 -0.33 2.69 -3.35
C VAL A 140 -0.40 3.93 -2.47
N ILE A 141 0.64 4.16 -1.68
CA ILE A 141 0.73 5.30 -0.76
C ILE A 141 2.08 6.00 -0.91
N SER A 142 2.17 7.27 -0.55
CA SER A 142 3.42 8.03 -0.65
C SER A 142 3.77 8.74 0.64
N VAL A 143 5.07 8.82 0.93
CA VAL A 143 5.63 9.68 1.98
C VAL A 143 6.58 10.71 1.37
N PRO A 144 6.62 11.93 1.93
CA PRO A 144 7.51 13.00 1.46
C PRO A 144 8.98 12.75 1.81
N ILE A 145 9.88 13.02 0.86
CA ILE A 145 11.33 13.00 1.08
C ILE A 145 11.80 14.44 1.26
N HIS A 146 12.27 14.76 2.46
CA HIS A 146 12.70 16.12 2.82
C HIS A 146 14.18 16.38 2.53
N GLN A 147 15.02 15.33 2.59
CA GLN A 147 16.48 15.45 2.49
C GLN A 147 17.06 14.21 1.80
N GLY A 148 18.19 14.40 1.11
CA GLY A 148 18.97 13.35 0.47
C GLY A 148 20.46 13.50 0.77
N SER A 149 21.23 12.47 0.45
CA SER A 149 22.69 12.50 0.63
C SER A 149 23.35 13.44 -0.37
N LYS A 150 24.23 14.31 0.11
CA LYS A 150 25.11 15.16 -0.70
C LYS A 150 26.52 14.60 -0.69
N VAL A 151 27.13 14.45 -1.86
CA VAL A 151 28.52 13.97 -1.98
C VAL A 151 29.43 15.09 -2.44
N GLY A 152 30.46 15.37 -1.65
CA GLY A 152 31.49 16.36 -1.96
C GLY A 152 31.08 17.81 -1.68
N LEU A 153 31.94 18.75 -2.09
CA LEU A 153 31.74 20.17 -1.81
C LEU A 153 30.71 20.84 -2.72
N GLU A 154 30.42 20.35 -3.94
CA GLU A 154 29.44 21.07 -4.81
C GLU A 154 28.60 20.32 -5.87
N GLN A 155 28.73 19.03 -6.25
CA GLN A 155 28.14 18.65 -7.56
C GLN A 155 27.27 17.38 -7.71
N LEU A 156 27.06 16.55 -6.68
CA LEU A 156 26.16 15.40 -6.80
C LEU A 156 25.29 15.20 -5.55
N ASP A 157 23.99 15.53 -5.67
CA ASP A 157 22.94 15.15 -4.73
C ASP A 157 22.19 13.92 -5.27
N TYR A 158 21.87 12.98 -4.38
CA TYR A 158 20.99 11.86 -4.72
C TYR A 158 19.65 12.33 -5.28
N LEU A 159 19.08 13.41 -4.73
CA LEU A 159 17.81 13.96 -5.20
C LEU A 159 17.93 14.61 -6.58
N ASP A 160 19.08 15.19 -6.93
CA ASP A 160 19.33 15.68 -8.29
C ASP A 160 19.35 14.52 -9.29
N TRP A 161 19.93 13.39 -8.92
CA TRP A 161 19.91 12.18 -9.75
C TRP A 161 18.48 11.64 -9.90
N VAL A 162 17.69 11.60 -8.82
CA VAL A 162 16.27 11.23 -8.88
C VAL A 162 15.55 12.16 -9.86
N ALA A 163 15.78 13.47 -9.78
CA ALA A 163 15.13 14.45 -10.62
C ALA A 163 15.47 14.30 -12.12
N LYS A 164 16.72 13.96 -12.44
CA LYS A 164 17.20 13.77 -13.82
C LYS A 164 16.79 12.42 -14.42
N SER A 165 16.53 11.42 -13.59
CA SER A 165 16.22 10.05 -14.03
C SER A 165 14.75 9.85 -14.40
N VAL A 166 13.88 10.77 -13.99
CA VAL A 166 12.44 10.70 -14.24
C VAL A 166 12.00 11.75 -15.26
N LYS A 167 10.85 11.50 -15.91
CA LYS A 167 10.26 12.47 -16.86
C LYS A 167 10.08 13.83 -16.20
N SER A 168 10.45 14.89 -16.92
CA SER A 168 10.10 16.25 -16.55
C SER A 168 8.58 16.45 -16.62
N PRO A 169 8.00 17.39 -15.85
CA PRO A 169 6.61 17.79 -16.04
C PRO A 169 6.45 18.32 -17.48
N SER A 170 5.95 17.49 -18.37
CA SER A 170 5.53 17.93 -19.70
C SER A 170 4.19 18.62 -19.57
N GLU A 171 4.15 19.94 -19.83
CA GLU A 171 2.96 20.64 -20.30
C GLU A 171 2.41 19.87 -21.50
N GLY A 172 1.27 19.19 -21.37
CA GLY A 172 0.78 18.39 -22.49
C GLY A 172 -0.33 17.40 -22.16
N ASP A 173 -1.42 17.87 -21.54
CA ASP A 173 -2.72 17.18 -21.58
C ASP A 173 -3.85 18.19 -21.90
N GLU A 174 -3.55 19.23 -22.68
CA GLU A 174 -4.55 20.17 -23.24
C GLU A 174 -4.63 20.03 -24.77
N LYS A 175 -4.74 18.80 -25.29
CA LYS A 175 -5.23 18.54 -26.65
C LYS A 175 -5.92 17.18 -26.69
N ASN A 176 -7.21 17.18 -26.39
CA ASN A 176 -8.28 16.43 -27.08
C ASN A 176 -9.61 16.93 -26.52
N ALA A 177 -10.05 18.06 -27.11
CA ALA A 177 -11.43 18.48 -27.14
C ALA A 177 -12.26 17.52 -28.00
#